data_AF-A0A2Z3V360-F1
#
_entry.id   AF-A0A2Z3V360-F1
#
_cell.length_a   1.000
_cell.length_b   1.000
_cell.length_c   1.000
_cell.angle_alpha   90.00
_cell.angle_beta   90.00
_cell.angle_gamma   90.00
#
_symmetry.space_group_name_H-M   'P 1'
#
loop_
_entity.id
_entity.type
_entity.pdbx_description
1 polymer ?
#
loop_
_entity_poly.entity_id
_entity_poly.type
_entity_poly.pdbx_seq_one_letter_code
_entity_poly.pdbx_strand_id
1 'polypeptide(L)'
;MSEIVLEVADLRRLCTLFLDAVERRHGARIDLSSLAVDYYWDLPLRAAFDMANDPASRVGAGQVSDDLSELHHLLDRSTNEGMILWHDVAHLCGLLRAMAFADLPDD
;
A
#
# COMPACT_ATOMS: atom_id res chain seq x y z
N MET A 1 -1.16 -26.27 17.39
CA MET A 1 -1.29 -24.96 16.73
C MET A 1 -2.46 -25.07 15.78
N SER A 2 -3.44 -24.16 15.85
CA SER A 2 -4.49 -24.06 14.85
C SER A 2 -3.85 -23.73 13.50
N GLU A 3 -4.37 -24.34 12.43
CA GLU A 3 -3.99 -23.99 11.07
C GLU A 3 -4.44 -22.54 10.79
N ILE A 4 -3.52 -21.70 10.31
CA ILE A 4 -3.83 -20.33 9.89
C ILE A 4 -3.84 -20.35 8.36
N VAL A 5 -5.02 -20.41 7.77
CA VAL A 5 -5.23 -20.43 6.32
C VAL A 5 -5.76 -19.06 5.87
N LEU A 6 -5.16 -18.50 4.82
CA LEU A 6 -5.63 -17.30 4.14
C LEU A 6 -6.27 -17.70 2.81
N GLU A 7 -7.56 -17.45 2.65
CA GLU A 7 -8.22 -17.55 1.35
C GLU A 7 -7.93 -16.29 0.53
N VAL A 8 -7.29 -16.46 -0.63
CA VAL A 8 -6.99 -15.34 -1.53
C VAL A 8 -8.27 -14.65 -2.02
N ALA A 9 -9.38 -15.40 -2.10
CA ALA A 9 -10.69 -14.87 -2.43
C ALA A 9 -11.20 -13.86 -1.38
N ASP A 10 -10.97 -14.12 -0.10
CA ASP A 10 -11.35 -13.20 0.97
C ASP A 10 -10.52 -11.93 0.92
N LEU A 11 -9.20 -12.05 0.69
CA LEU A 11 -8.33 -10.89 0.54
C LEU A 11 -8.78 -10.00 -0.63
N ARG A 12 -9.11 -10.60 -1.78
CA ARG A 12 -9.64 -9.87 -2.93
C ARG A 12 -10.92 -9.12 -2.59
N ARG A 13 -11.86 -9.78 -1.90
CA ARG A 13 -13.13 -9.18 -1.50
C ARG A 13 -12.93 -8.02 -0.53
N LEU A 14 -12.04 -8.17 0.44
CA LEU A 14 -11.70 -7.11 1.40
C LEU A 14 -11.09 -5.90 0.69
N CYS A 15 -10.14 -6.12 -0.24
CA CYS A 15 -9.56 -5.03 -1.03
C CYS A 15 -10.64 -4.26 -1.82
N THR A 16 -11.57 -4.95 -2.48
CA THR A 16 -12.70 -4.30 -3.17
C THR A 16 -13.54 -3.47 -2.20
N LEU A 17 -13.92 -4.03 -1.04
CA LEU A 17 -14.71 -3.30 -0.05
C LEU A 17 -14.03 -2.03 0.46
N PHE A 18 -12.70 -2.08 0.67
CA PHE A 18 -11.92 -0.92 1.08
C PHE A 18 -11.85 0.13 -0.01
N LEU A 19 -11.54 -0.25 -1.25
CA LEU A 19 -11.47 0.68 -2.37
C LEU A 19 -12.83 1.33 -2.65
N ASP A 20 -13.92 0.57 -2.59
CA ASP A 20 -15.28 1.11 -2.71
C ASP A 20 -15.60 2.14 -1.60
N ALA A 21 -15.08 1.92 -0.38
CA ALA A 21 -15.26 2.86 0.73
C ALA A 21 -14.47 4.15 0.53
N VAL A 22 -13.22 4.04 0.08
CA VAL A 22 -12.36 5.19 -0.27
C VAL A 22 -13.02 6.01 -1.38
N GLU A 23 -13.48 5.37 -2.46
CA GLU A 23 -14.14 6.06 -3.58
C GLU A 23 -15.42 6.78 -3.14
N ARG A 24 -16.24 6.15 -2.29
CA ARG A 24 -17.46 6.81 -1.76
C ARG A 24 -17.15 8.07 -0.94
N ARG A 25 -16.03 8.09 -0.21
CA ARG A 25 -15.71 9.20 0.70
C ARG A 25 -14.90 10.32 0.04
N HIS A 26 -13.95 9.96 -0.81
CA HIS A 26 -13.02 10.91 -1.42
C HIS A 26 -13.26 11.13 -2.92
N GLY A 27 -14.19 10.36 -3.52
CA GLY A 27 -14.48 10.38 -4.95
C GLY A 27 -13.56 9.45 -5.76
N ALA A 28 -13.89 9.29 -7.04
CA ALA A 28 -13.14 8.44 -7.98
C ALA A 28 -11.76 9.02 -8.38
N ARG A 29 -11.48 10.27 -8.02
CA ARG A 29 -10.21 10.97 -8.29
C ARG A 29 -9.79 11.70 -7.03
N ILE A 30 -8.65 11.29 -6.49
CA ILE A 30 -8.11 11.84 -5.25
C ILE A 30 -6.90 12.69 -5.63
N ASP A 31 -6.94 13.97 -5.27
CA ASP A 31 -5.81 14.87 -5.47
C ASP A 31 -4.78 14.64 -4.35
N LEU A 32 -3.70 13.91 -4.66
CA LEU A 32 -2.66 13.62 -3.68
C LEU A 32 -1.90 14.87 -3.22
N SER A 33 -1.99 16.00 -3.94
CA SER A 33 -1.43 17.26 -3.43
C SER A 33 -2.21 17.82 -2.23
N SER A 34 -3.48 17.42 -2.07
CA SER A 34 -4.31 17.80 -0.92
C SER A 34 -3.97 17.07 0.38
N LEU A 35 -3.26 15.93 0.29
CA LEU A 35 -2.82 15.13 1.42
C LEU A 35 -1.71 15.79 2.25
N ALA A 36 -1.06 16.84 1.72
CA ALA A 36 0.07 17.55 2.32
C ALA A 36 1.31 16.70 2.71
N VAL A 37 1.27 15.38 2.47
CA VAL A 37 2.36 14.43 2.74
C VAL A 37 2.66 13.61 1.48
N ASP A 38 3.92 13.65 1.05
CA ASP A 38 4.42 12.81 -0.04
C ASP A 38 5.36 11.72 0.51
N TYR A 39 6.13 12.01 1.55
CA TYR A 39 7.03 11.04 2.17
C TYR A 39 6.38 10.38 3.39
N TYR A 40 6.66 9.09 3.58
CA TYR A 40 6.28 8.33 4.77
C TYR A 40 7.41 7.43 5.24
N TRP A 41 7.43 7.09 6.52
CA TRP A 41 8.32 6.07 7.06
C TRP A 41 7.82 4.68 6.69
N ASP A 42 8.67 3.87 6.06
CA ASP A 42 8.39 2.48 5.71
C ASP A 42 9.22 1.53 6.57
N LEU A 43 8.64 0.37 6.92
CA LEU A 43 9.40 -0.72 7.50
C LEU A 43 9.65 -1.77 6.40
N PRO A 44 10.90 -1.94 5.93
CA PRO A 44 11.20 -2.86 4.84
C PRO A 44 10.69 -4.27 5.10
N LEU A 45 10.17 -4.93 4.07
CA LEU A 45 9.47 -6.22 4.17
C LEU A 45 10.22 -7.26 5.01
N ARG A 46 11.53 -7.41 4.81
CA ARG A 46 12.33 -8.37 5.60
C ARG A 46 12.43 -7.99 7.07
N ALA A 47 12.55 -6.70 7.37
CA ALA A 47 12.57 -6.21 8.75
C ALA A 47 11.22 -6.41 9.44
N ALA A 48 10.11 -6.29 8.73
CA ALA A 48 8.76 -6.50 9.27
C ALA A 48 8.50 -7.92 9.78
N PHE A 49 9.27 -8.92 9.32
CA PHE A 49 9.17 -10.32 9.76
C PHE A 49 10.38 -10.79 10.57
N ASP A 50 11.37 -9.94 10.82
CA ASP A 50 12.57 -10.26 11.59
C ASP A 50 12.36 -9.94 13.08
N MET A 51 11.82 -10.91 13.82
CA MET A 51 11.56 -10.78 15.26
C MET A 51 12.81 -10.87 16.13
N ALA A 52 13.98 -11.14 15.54
CA ALA A 52 15.24 -11.29 16.28
C ALA A 52 16.01 -9.98 16.41
N ASN A 53 15.71 -8.97 15.59
CA ASN A 53 16.44 -7.71 15.51
C ASN A 53 15.50 -6.51 15.70
N ASP A 54 16.04 -5.39 16.18
CA ASP A 54 15.29 -4.15 16.33
C ASP A 54 14.95 -3.53 14.96
N PRO A 55 13.66 -3.39 14.60
CA PRO A 55 13.24 -2.80 13.33
C PRO A 55 13.58 -1.31 13.20
N ALA A 56 13.76 -0.57 14.30
CA ALA A 56 14.01 0.88 14.27
C ALA A 56 15.27 1.24 13.45
N SER A 57 16.28 0.37 13.48
CA SER A 57 17.53 0.54 12.72
C SER A 57 17.38 0.35 11.21
N ARG A 58 16.23 -0.19 10.75
CA ARG A 58 15.97 -0.56 9.36
C ARG A 58 14.85 0.24 8.72
N VAL A 59 14.29 1.23 9.42
CA VAL A 59 13.24 2.09 8.88
C VAL A 59 13.76 2.82 7.65
N GLY A 60 13.02 2.69 6.55
CA GLY A 60 13.24 3.41 5.30
C GLY A 60 12.22 4.54 5.13
N ALA A 61 12.29 5.23 4.00
CA ALA A 61 11.27 6.17 3.58
C ALA A 61 10.69 5.73 2.24
N GLY A 62 9.37 5.77 2.12
CA GLY A 62 8.64 5.67 0.87
C GLY A 62 8.13 7.03 0.42
N GLN A 63 7.67 7.11 -0.83
CA GLN A 63 7.14 8.32 -1.43
C GLN A 63 5.84 8.01 -2.20
N VAL A 64 4.75 8.67 -1.84
CA VAL A 64 3.40 8.43 -2.36
C VAL A 64 3.34 8.69 -3.86
N SER A 65 3.99 9.75 -4.34
CA SER A 65 4.05 10.04 -5.77
C SER A 65 4.88 9.02 -6.56
N ASP A 66 5.94 8.47 -5.98
CA ASP A 66 6.72 7.37 -6.56
C ASP A 66 5.88 6.09 -6.63
N ASP A 67 5.19 5.75 -5.54
CA ASP A 67 4.27 4.61 -5.47
C ASP A 67 3.16 4.71 -6.54
N LEU A 68 2.59 5.91 -6.76
CA LEU A 68 1.60 6.13 -7.81
C LEU A 68 2.21 5.95 -9.21
N SER A 69 3.42 6.47 -9.43
CA SER A 69 4.14 6.34 -10.69
C SER A 69 4.42 4.88 -11.04
N GLU A 70 4.92 4.09 -10.08
CA GLU A 70 5.21 2.67 -10.26
C GLU A 70 3.95 1.85 -10.53
N LEU A 71 2.82 2.13 -9.88
CA LEU A 71 1.57 1.42 -10.19
C LEU A 71 0.99 1.79 -11.56
N HIS A 72 1.16 3.03 -12.03
CA HIS A 72 0.82 3.37 -13.42
C HIS A 72 1.71 2.60 -14.40
N HIS A 73 3.02 2.54 -14.17
CA HIS A 73 3.93 1.73 -14.98
C HIS A 73 3.54 0.25 -14.96
N LEU A 74 3.11 -0.28 -13.82
CA LEU A 74 2.62 -1.66 -13.68
C LEU A 74 1.39 -1.91 -14.56
N LEU A 75 0.42 -0.99 -14.56
CA LEU A 75 -0.76 -1.11 -15.41
C LEU A 75 -0.37 -1.21 -16.90
N ASP A 76 0.56 -0.37 -17.34
CA ASP A 76 1.03 -0.33 -18.73
C ASP A 76 1.79 -1.61 -19.13
N ARG A 77 2.66 -2.14 -18.25
CA ARG A 77 3.51 -3.32 -18.53
C ARG A 77 2.85 -4.67 -18.21
N SER A 78 1.73 -4.68 -17.48
CA SER A 78 1.08 -5.91 -16.98
C SER A 78 0.73 -6.92 -18.07
N THR A 79 0.58 -6.46 -19.30
CA THR A 79 0.28 -7.27 -20.48
C THR A 79 1.49 -8.00 -21.06
N ASN A 80 2.72 -7.54 -20.78
CA ASN A 80 3.94 -7.97 -21.47
C ASN A 80 5.06 -8.46 -20.54
N GLU A 81 5.23 -7.88 -19.35
CA GLU A 81 6.43 -8.10 -18.52
C GLU A 81 6.19 -8.79 -17.18
N GLY A 82 4.93 -9.12 -16.86
CA GLY A 82 4.57 -9.79 -15.60
C GLY A 82 4.74 -8.90 -14.36
N MET A 83 4.26 -9.41 -13.22
CA MET A 83 4.25 -8.71 -11.94
C MET A 83 5.39 -9.21 -11.04
N ILE A 84 6.13 -8.29 -10.42
CA ILE A 84 7.11 -8.61 -9.37
C ILE A 84 6.39 -8.47 -8.03
N LEU A 85 5.70 -9.54 -7.62
CA LEU A 85 4.74 -9.51 -6.51
C LEU A 85 5.22 -8.82 -5.23
N TRP A 86 6.45 -9.08 -4.77
CA TRP A 86 6.95 -8.48 -3.53
C TRP A 86 7.20 -6.96 -3.65
N HIS A 87 7.56 -6.50 -4.85
CA HIS A 87 7.89 -5.11 -5.16
C HIS A 87 6.59 -4.33 -5.41
N ASP A 88 5.77 -4.84 -6.31
CA ASP A 88 4.54 -4.17 -6.75
C ASP A 88 3.50 -4.06 -5.62
N VAL A 89 3.45 -5.06 -4.74
CA VAL A 89 2.61 -5.00 -3.52
C VAL A 89 3.14 -3.96 -2.52
N ALA A 90 4.46 -3.71 -2.46
CA ALA A 90 5.00 -2.68 -1.57
C ALA A 90 4.48 -1.30 -1.96
N HIS A 91 4.52 -0.95 -3.25
CA HIS A 91 3.97 0.30 -3.78
C HIS A 91 2.44 0.40 -3.57
N LEU A 92 1.70 -0.69 -3.81
CA LEU A 92 0.26 -0.72 -3.51
C LEU A 92 -0.03 -0.45 -2.03
N CYS A 93 0.73 -1.07 -1.13
CA CYS A 93 0.59 -0.84 0.31
C CYS A 93 0.91 0.61 0.71
N GLY A 94 1.86 1.26 0.04
CA GLY A 94 2.15 2.68 0.20
C GLY A 94 0.92 3.56 -0.09
N LEU A 95 0.28 3.36 -1.24
CA LEU A 95 -0.93 4.10 -1.59
C LEU A 95 -2.12 3.78 -0.67
N LEU A 96 -2.31 2.52 -0.28
CA LEU A 96 -3.37 2.15 0.68
C LEU A 96 -3.16 2.83 2.04
N ARG A 97 -1.91 2.99 2.49
CA ARG A 97 -1.59 3.77 3.69
C ARG A 97 -1.88 5.25 3.51
N ALA A 98 -1.57 5.83 2.34
CA ALA A 98 -1.92 7.21 2.05
C ALA A 98 -3.44 7.44 2.09
N MET A 99 -4.24 6.48 1.61
CA MET A 99 -5.71 6.55 1.70
C MET A 99 -6.19 6.46 3.15
N ALA A 100 -5.60 5.59 3.95
CA ALA A 100 -5.91 5.52 5.38
C ALA A 100 -5.52 6.82 6.11
N PHE A 101 -4.39 7.43 5.75
CA PHE A 101 -3.96 8.72 6.29
C PHE A 101 -4.93 9.85 5.92
N ALA A 102 -5.43 9.88 4.68
CA ALA A 102 -6.45 10.84 4.24
C ALA A 102 -7.78 10.71 5.01
N ASP A 103 -8.04 9.54 5.60
CA ASP A 103 -9.26 9.24 6.36
C ASP A 103 -9.14 9.50 7.87
N LEU A 104 -7.95 9.86 8.36
CA LEU A 104 -7.74 10.17 9.77
C LEU A 104 -8.69 11.30 10.22
N PRO A 105 -9.25 11.21 11.43
CA PRO A 105 -9.98 12.34 12.00
C PRO A 105 -9.03 13.52 12.23
N ASP A 106 -9.57 14.74 12.16
CA ASP A 106 -8.84 15.92 12.62
C ASP A 106 -8.52 15.75 14.13
N ASP A 107 -7.30 16.13 14.53
CA ASP A 107 -6.85 16.13 15.94
C ASP A 107 -7.62 17.16 16.81
#